data_AF-A0AAV8VGW8-F1
#
_entry.id   AF-A0AAV8VGW8-F1
#
_cell.length_a   1.000
_cell.length_b   1.000
_cell.length_c   1.000
_cell.angle_alpha   90.00
_cell.angle_beta   90.00
_cell.angle_gamma   90.00
#
_symmetry.space_group_name_H-M   'P 1'
#
loop_
_entity.id
_entity.type
_entity.pdbx_description
1 polymer ?
#
loop_
_entity_poly.entity_id
_entity_poly.type
_entity_poly.pdbx_seq_one_letter_code
_entity_poly.pdbx_strand_id
1 'polypeptide(L)'
;MEKFVIAKDFVRKVRRFNLTGRTLEFKIKPIPSGSEPVSWIRDAINQVIAKGIEGLHPEDQVAFSFCCKQFSRGEGWLKFRAARDVTYDDVWKVISDIYQSNSSGLNTETFCLGVTSVKMPAGRGRGPQLQQL
;
A
#
# COMPACT_ATOMS: atom_id res chain seq x y z
N MET A 1 -12.35 -7.31 14.46
CA MET A 1 -11.44 -8.41 14.08
C MET A 1 -10.63 -7.97 12.87
N GLU A 2 -9.31 -8.16 12.89
CA GLU A 2 -8.46 -7.86 11.73
C GLU A 2 -8.72 -8.85 10.59
N LYS A 3 -8.97 -8.33 9.38
CA LYS A 3 -9.28 -9.11 8.17
C LYS A 3 -8.03 -9.41 7.32
N PHE A 4 -6.84 -9.10 7.82
CA PHE A 4 -5.57 -9.34 7.15
C PHE A 4 -4.54 -9.97 8.11
N VAL A 5 -3.44 -10.46 7.54
CA VAL A 5 -2.20 -10.81 8.24
C VAL A 5 -1.01 -10.15 7.54
N ILE A 6 0.02 -9.76 8.29
CA ILE A 6 1.27 -9.27 7.72
C ILE A 6 2.11 -10.50 7.33
N ALA A 7 2.29 -10.72 6.04
CA ALA A 7 3.07 -11.82 5.49
C ALA A 7 4.57 -11.51 5.49
N LYS A 8 4.94 -10.25 5.23
CA LYS A 8 6.33 -9.78 5.31
C LYS A 8 6.40 -8.35 5.82
N ASP A 9 7.49 -8.07 6.53
CA ASP A 9 7.88 -6.73 6.95
C ASP A 9 9.38 -6.60 6.75
N PHE A 10 9.78 -5.74 5.84
CA PHE A 10 11.18 -5.58 5.49
C PHE A 10 11.49 -4.17 5.05
N VAL A 11 12.78 -3.85 5.08
CA VAL A 11 13.29 -2.54 4.74
C VAL A 11 14.11 -2.64 3.46
N ARG A 12 13.94 -1.69 2.54
CA ARG A 12 14.68 -1.66 1.27
C ARG A 12 15.00 -0.24 0.85
N LYS A 13 16.05 -0.08 0.04
CA LYS A 13 16.37 1.20 -0.59
C LYS A 13 15.35 1.52 -1.68
N VAL A 14 14.66 2.64 -1.53
CA VAL A 14 13.74 3.18 -2.55
C VAL A 14 14.51 4.16 -3.43
N ARG A 15 14.97 3.66 -4.58
CA ARG A 15 15.85 4.39 -5.51
C ARG A 15 15.31 5.77 -5.90
N ARG A 16 13.99 5.90 -6.09
CA ARG A 16 13.33 7.17 -6.46
C ARG A 16 13.66 8.32 -5.50
N PHE A 17 13.80 8.03 -4.20
CA PHE A 17 14.12 9.03 -3.18
C PHE A 17 15.56 8.95 -2.69
N ASN A 18 16.31 7.92 -3.12
CA ASN A 18 17.61 7.55 -2.55
C ASN A 18 17.56 7.36 -1.02
N LEU A 19 16.40 6.96 -0.49
CA LEU A 19 16.13 6.75 0.93
C LEU A 19 15.79 5.29 1.23
N THR A 20 15.88 4.95 2.51
CA THR A 20 15.41 3.67 3.03
C THR A 20 13.90 3.74 3.28
N GLY A 21 13.15 2.78 2.71
CA GLY A 21 11.71 2.63 2.93
C GLY A 21 11.38 1.30 3.58
N ARG A 22 10.24 1.25 4.29
CA ARG A 22 9.68 0.02 4.85
C ARG A 22 8.60 -0.50 3.92
N THR A 23 8.61 -1.79 3.65
CA THR A 23 7.58 -2.48 2.88
C THR A 23 6.87 -3.48 3.80
N LEU A 24 5.55 -3.34 3.90
CA LEU A 24 4.67 -4.33 4.52
C LEU A 24 3.92 -5.07 3.42
N GLU A 25 4.00 -6.39 3.40
CA GLU A 25 3.17 -7.25 2.56
C GLU A 25 2.05 -7.87 3.41
N PHE A 26 0.83 -7.72 2.94
CA PHE A 26 -0.39 -8.15 3.61
C PHE A 26 -1.07 -9.25 2.80
N LYS A 27 -1.62 -10.22 3.52
CA LYS A 27 -2.50 -11.25 2.98
C LYS A 27 -3.88 -11.11 3.60
N ILE A 28 -4.92 -11.09 2.76
CA ILE A 28 -6.32 -11.00 3.23
C ILE A 28 -6.71 -12.36 3.81
N LYS A 29 -7.35 -12.37 4.98
CA LYS A 29 -7.86 -13.60 5.59
C LYS A 29 -9.02 -14.18 4.76
N PRO A 30 -9.20 -15.51 4.76
CA PRO A 30 -10.33 -16.14 4.09
C PRO A 30 -11.66 -15.51 4.50
N ILE A 31 -12.58 -15.39 3.55
CA ILE A 31 -13.93 -14.88 3.78
C ILE A 31 -14.70 -15.92 4.61
N PRO A 32 -15.27 -15.56 5.78
CA PRO A 32 -16.07 -16.49 6.57
C PRO A 32 -17.37 -16.88 5.85
N SER A 33 -17.82 -18.12 6.04
CA SER A 33 -19.09 -18.61 5.48
C SER A 33 -20.26 -17.69 5.88
N GLY A 34 -21.05 -17.26 4.89
CA GLY A 34 -22.20 -16.36 5.08
C GLY A 34 -21.85 -14.86 5.09
N SER A 35 -20.59 -14.49 4.94
CA SER A 35 -20.19 -13.07 4.76
C SER A 35 -20.27 -12.65 3.29
N GLU A 36 -20.64 -11.40 3.05
CA GLU A 36 -20.65 -10.81 1.70
C GLU A 36 -19.19 -10.55 1.24
N PRO A 37 -18.74 -11.16 0.13
CA PRO A 37 -17.34 -11.10 -0.31
C PRO A 37 -16.78 -9.70 -0.56
N VAL A 38 -17.56 -8.83 -1.21
CA VAL A 38 -17.09 -7.49 -1.60
C VAL A 38 -16.89 -6.61 -0.37
N SER A 39 -17.84 -6.64 0.55
CA SER A 39 -17.78 -5.95 1.85
C SER A 39 -16.62 -6.46 2.70
N TRP A 40 -16.37 -7.78 2.71
CA TRP A 40 -15.20 -8.33 3.42
C TRP A 40 -13.89 -7.77 2.88
N ILE A 41 -13.72 -7.76 1.57
CA ILE A 41 -12.51 -7.27 0.91
C ILE A 41 -12.34 -5.76 1.11
N ARG A 42 -13.43 -4.99 0.95
CA ARG A 42 -13.47 -3.53 1.20
C ARG A 42 -12.96 -3.17 2.58
N ASP A 43 -13.47 -3.85 3.60
CA ASP A 43 -13.04 -3.63 4.98
C ASP A 43 -11.59 -4.06 5.21
N ALA A 44 -11.15 -5.17 4.61
CA ALA A 44 -9.76 -5.61 4.71
C ALA A 44 -8.81 -4.56 4.12
N ILE A 45 -9.16 -3.96 2.98
CA ILE A 45 -8.36 -2.91 2.33
C ILE A 45 -8.31 -1.66 3.19
N ASN A 46 -9.44 -1.21 3.73
CA ASN A 46 -9.49 -0.09 4.67
C ASN A 46 -8.52 -0.29 5.84
N GLN A 47 -8.53 -1.49 6.42
CA GLN A 47 -7.64 -1.83 7.51
C GLN A 47 -6.16 -1.87 7.08
N VAL A 48 -5.85 -2.37 5.88
CA VAL A 48 -4.47 -2.38 5.38
C VAL A 48 -3.98 -0.96 5.07
N ILE A 49 -4.81 -0.10 4.48
CA ILE A 49 -4.44 1.31 4.25
C ILE A 49 -4.12 1.98 5.58
N ALA A 50 -5.03 1.87 6.56
CA ALA A 50 -4.83 2.42 7.89
C ALA A 50 -3.54 1.91 8.54
N LYS A 51 -3.25 0.62 8.42
CA LYS A 51 -2.02 0.02 8.96
C LYS A 51 -0.77 0.46 8.21
N GLY A 52 -0.87 0.60 6.90
CA GLY A 52 0.24 0.98 6.02
C GLY A 52 0.69 2.43 6.19
N ILE A 53 -0.22 3.32 6.61
CA ILE A 53 0.07 4.73 6.88
C ILE A 53 0.24 5.04 8.38
N GLU A 54 0.12 4.03 9.25
CA GLU A 54 0.23 4.20 10.69
C GLU A 54 1.62 4.74 11.07
N GLY A 55 1.63 5.82 11.87
CA GLY A 55 2.87 6.43 12.36
C GLY A 55 3.70 7.15 11.29
N LEU A 56 3.11 7.44 10.13
CA LEU A 56 3.70 8.28 9.09
C LEU A 56 3.32 9.75 9.28
N HIS A 57 4.24 10.63 8.91
CA HIS A 57 3.96 12.06 8.78
C HIS A 57 3.12 12.32 7.51
N PRO A 58 2.23 13.34 7.48
CA PRO A 58 1.43 13.69 6.30
C PRO A 58 2.20 13.82 4.97
N GLU A 59 3.45 14.27 5.04
CA GLU A 59 4.35 14.45 3.88
C GLU A 59 5.17 13.20 3.50
N ASP A 60 5.14 12.16 4.34
CA ASP A 60 5.83 10.91 4.05
C ASP A 60 5.25 10.27 2.78
N GLN A 61 6.09 9.56 2.03
CA GLN A 61 5.67 9.03 0.74
C GLN A 61 5.25 7.58 0.89
N VAL A 62 4.07 7.25 0.35
CA VAL A 62 3.50 5.90 0.39
C VAL A 62 3.14 5.46 -1.03
N ALA A 63 3.50 4.23 -1.36
CA ALA A 63 3.09 3.54 -2.58
C ALA A 63 2.40 2.22 -2.21
N PHE A 64 1.44 1.82 -3.04
CA PHE A 64 0.75 0.54 -2.92
C PHE A 64 1.11 -0.33 -4.11
N SER A 65 1.31 -1.62 -3.87
CA SER A 65 1.52 -2.63 -4.91
C SER A 65 0.53 -3.75 -4.71
N PHE A 66 -0.02 -4.28 -5.79
CA PHE A 66 -1.01 -5.34 -5.79
C PHE A 66 -0.47 -6.46 -6.67
N CYS A 67 -0.28 -7.65 -6.10
CA CYS A 67 0.09 -8.82 -6.87
C CYS A 67 -0.90 -9.95 -6.61
N CYS A 68 -1.30 -10.64 -7.68
CA CYS A 68 -2.01 -11.91 -7.59
C CYS A 68 -1.28 -12.88 -8.48
N LYS A 69 -1.00 -14.07 -7.96
CA LYS A 69 -0.32 -15.14 -8.72
C LYS A 69 -1.09 -15.58 -9.98
N GLN A 70 -2.36 -15.16 -10.13
CA GLN A 70 -3.23 -15.49 -11.25
C GLN A 70 -3.46 -14.31 -12.22
N PHE A 71 -2.84 -13.13 -12.03
CA PHE A 71 -3.01 -12.04 -12.99
C PHE A 71 -2.30 -12.33 -14.31
N SER A 72 -3.09 -12.56 -15.36
CA SER A 72 -2.62 -12.58 -16.76
C SER A 72 -2.14 -11.21 -17.25
N ARG A 73 -2.54 -10.11 -16.56
CA ARG A 73 -2.23 -8.72 -16.91
C ARG A 73 -1.14 -8.04 -16.06
N GLY A 74 -0.45 -8.80 -15.19
CA GLY A 74 0.66 -8.29 -14.38
C GLY A 74 0.26 -7.65 -13.04
N GLU A 75 1.28 -7.17 -12.30
CA GLU A 75 1.10 -6.50 -11.01
C GLU A 75 0.53 -5.09 -11.19
N GLY A 76 -0.39 -4.69 -10.31
CA GLY A 76 -0.87 -3.31 -10.25
C GLY A 76 -0.07 -2.49 -9.24
N TRP A 77 0.07 -1.18 -9.45
CA TRP A 77 0.68 -0.30 -8.44
C TRP A 77 0.06 1.09 -8.42
N LEU A 78 -0.12 1.61 -7.21
CA LEU A 78 -0.31 3.03 -6.95
C LEU A 78 1.08 3.66 -6.76
N LYS A 79 1.39 4.67 -7.57
CA LYS A 79 2.66 5.42 -7.46
C LYS A 79 2.76 6.08 -6.08
N PHE A 80 4.00 6.39 -5.67
CA PHE A 80 4.24 7.16 -4.45
C PHE A 80 3.49 8.50 -4.47
N ARG A 81 2.77 8.76 -3.37
CA ARG A 81 2.10 10.02 -3.05
C ARG A 81 2.31 10.33 -1.56
N ALA A 82 2.05 11.57 -1.15
CA ALA A 82 2.10 11.93 0.27
C ALA A 82 1.03 11.15 1.06
N ALA A 83 1.33 10.77 2.30
CA ALA A 83 0.44 9.98 3.14
C ALA A 83 -0.93 10.65 3.32
N ARG A 84 -0.98 11.98 3.37
CA ARG A 84 -2.23 12.77 3.43
C ARG A 84 -3.10 12.67 2.18
N ASP A 85 -2.50 12.34 1.04
CA ASP A 85 -3.19 12.26 -0.25
C ASP A 85 -3.65 10.83 -0.58
N VAL A 86 -3.38 9.87 0.30
CA VAL A 86 -3.81 8.47 0.13
C VAL A 86 -5.26 8.34 0.56
N THR A 87 -6.13 8.08 -0.40
CA THR A 87 -7.56 7.84 -0.14
C THR A 87 -7.92 6.37 -0.33
N TYR A 88 -8.98 5.94 0.35
CA TYR A 88 -9.58 4.63 0.12
C TYR A 88 -9.99 4.47 -1.35
N ASP A 89 -10.62 5.49 -1.95
CA ASP A 89 -11.15 5.40 -3.31
C ASP A 89 -10.05 5.19 -4.35
N ASP A 90 -8.89 5.82 -4.18
CA ASP A 90 -7.73 5.61 -5.07
C ASP A 90 -7.25 4.15 -5.04
N VAL A 91 -7.15 3.57 -3.84
CA VAL A 91 -6.70 2.18 -3.66
C VAL A 91 -7.77 1.19 -4.10
N TRP A 92 -9.03 1.45 -3.74
CA TRP A 92 -10.17 0.63 -4.10
C TRP A 92 -10.38 0.60 -5.60
N LYS A 93 -10.25 1.72 -6.31
CA LYS A 93 -10.38 1.76 -7.77
C LYS A 93 -9.40 0.82 -8.46
N VAL A 94 -8.13 0.84 -8.05
CA VAL A 94 -7.12 -0.07 -8.61
C VAL A 94 -7.48 -1.52 -8.31
N ILE A 95 -7.92 -1.82 -7.10
CA ILE A 95 -8.34 -3.18 -6.73
C ILE A 95 -9.61 -3.60 -7.46
N SER A 96 -10.58 -2.71 -7.66
CA SER A 96 -11.84 -3.01 -8.34
C SER A 96 -11.62 -3.25 -9.83
N ASP A 97 -10.75 -2.48 -10.47
CA ASP A 97 -10.36 -2.69 -11.88
C ASP A 97 -9.71 -4.06 -12.03
N ILE A 98 -8.83 -4.40 -11.10
CA ILE A 98 -8.18 -5.70 -11.00
C ILE A 98 -9.20 -6.83 -10.77
N TYR A 99 -10.13 -6.64 -9.83
CA TYR A 99 -11.20 -7.59 -9.50
C TYR A 99 -12.10 -7.87 -10.71
N GLN A 100 -12.56 -6.83 -11.40
CA GLN A 100 -13.43 -6.94 -12.57
C GLN A 100 -12.71 -7.57 -13.77
N SER A 101 -11.40 -7.37 -13.89
CA SER A 101 -10.61 -7.94 -14.98
C SER A 101 -10.34 -9.46 -14.86
N ASN A 102 -10.55 -10.05 -13.68
CA ASN A 102 -10.39 -11.49 -13.45
C ASN A 102 -11.75 -12.20 -13.51
N SER A 103 -12.00 -12.88 -14.62
CA SER A 103 -13.24 -13.64 -14.88
C SER A 103 -13.48 -14.81 -13.90
N SER A 104 -12.45 -15.24 -13.17
CA SER A 104 -12.48 -16.36 -12.23
C SER A 104 -12.75 -15.96 -10.76
N GLY A 105 -13.00 -14.67 -10.48
CA GLY A 105 -13.16 -14.17 -9.12
C GLY A 105 -11.82 -13.99 -8.38
N LEU A 106 -11.84 -13.22 -7.29
CA LEU A 106 -10.64 -12.90 -6.53
C LEU A 106 -10.38 -13.99 -5.48
N ASN A 107 -9.40 -14.85 -5.73
CA ASN A 107 -8.95 -15.79 -4.72
C ASN A 107 -8.11 -15.02 -3.68
N THR A 108 -8.65 -14.88 -2.47
CA THR A 108 -7.99 -14.22 -1.33
C THR A 108 -6.67 -14.90 -0.92
N GLU A 109 -6.47 -16.17 -1.32
CA GLU A 109 -5.23 -16.90 -1.06
C GLU A 109 -4.06 -16.46 -1.95
N THR A 110 -4.36 -15.93 -3.14
CA THR A 110 -3.37 -15.55 -4.15
C THR A 110 -3.16 -14.05 -4.22
N PHE A 111 -4.07 -13.25 -3.66
CA PHE A 111 -3.97 -11.80 -3.60
C PHE A 111 -3.06 -11.33 -2.46
N CYS A 112 -2.08 -10.50 -2.82
CA CYS A 112 -1.15 -9.86 -1.90
C CYS A 112 -1.20 -8.35 -2.11
N LEU A 113 -1.24 -7.62 -1.00
CA LEU A 113 -1.24 -6.17 -0.96
C LEU A 113 0.05 -5.70 -0.30
N GLY A 114 0.86 -4.93 -1.01
CA GLY A 114 2.10 -4.35 -0.49
C GLY A 114 1.94 -2.86 -0.25
N VAL A 115 2.44 -2.37 0.88
CA VAL A 115 2.55 -0.94 1.18
C VAL A 115 4.01 -0.61 1.39
N THR A 116 4.58 0.25 0.54
CA THR A 116 5.93 0.78 0.72
C THR A 116 5.83 2.22 1.23
N SER A 117 6.33 2.48 2.43
CA SER A 117 6.42 3.82 3.00
C SER A 117 7.86 4.30 3.08
N VAL A 118 8.07 5.59 2.85
CA VAL A 118 9.35 6.27 2.92
C VAL A 118 9.17 7.50 3.80
N LYS A 119 9.86 7.51 4.93
CA LYS A 119 9.89 8.68 5.80
C LYS A 119 10.71 9.77 5.13
N MET A 120 10.07 10.89 4.82
CA MET A 120 10.73 12.00 4.17
C MET A 120 11.52 12.79 5.21
N PRO A 121 12.77 13.18 4.92
CA PRO A 121 13.51 14.03 5.83
C PRO A 121 12.74 15.36 5.96
N ALA A 122 12.42 15.72 7.20
CA ALA A 122 11.90 17.05 7.48
C ALA A 122 13.00 18.06 7.13
N GLY A 123 12.83 18.76 6.00
CA GLY A 123 13.78 19.78 5.59
C GLY A 123 13.80 20.90 6.62
N ARG A 124 14.91 21.08 7.33
CA ARG A 124 15.41 22.45 7.47
C ARG A 124 15.74 22.86 6.05
N GLY A 125 15.01 23.82 5.50
CA GLY A 125 15.38 24.43 4.22
C GLY A 125 16.87 24.74 4.24
N ARG A 126 17.52 24.69 3.08
CA ARG A 126 18.86 25.25 2.91
C ARG A 126 18.88 26.61 3.62
N GLY A 127 19.53 26.69 4.78
CA GLY A 127 19.90 27.97 5.34
C GLY A 127 20.75 28.69 4.29
N PRO A 128 20.69 30.02 4.18
CA PRO A 128 21.59 30.74 3.31
C PRO A 128 23.00 30.28 3.69
N GLN A 129 23.70 29.73 2.72
CA GLN A 129 25.11 29.42 2.84
C GLN A 129 25.79 30.78 3.02
N LEU A 130 25.97 31.20 4.28
CA LEU A 130 26.83 32.32 4.61
C LEU A 130 28.22 31.91 4.16
N GLN A 131 28.59 32.41 2.98
CA GLN A 131 29.98 32.49 2.56
C GLN A 131 30.71 33.23 3.67
N GLN A 132 31.57 32.50 4.37
CA GLN A 132 32.56 33.12 5.23
C GLN A 132 33.58 33.77 4.29
N LEU A 133 33.67 35.10 4.39
CA LEU A 133 34.76 35.93 3.90
C LEU A 133 36.08 35.54 4.58
#